data_AF-C8PN39-F1
#
_entry.id   AF-C8PN39-F1
#
_cell.length_a   1.000
_cell.length_b   1.000
_cell.length_c   1.000
_cell.angle_alpha   90.00
_cell.angle_beta   90.00
_cell.angle_gamma   90.00
#
_symmetry.space_group_name_H-M   'P 1'
#
loop_
_entity.id
_entity.type
_entity.pdbx_description
1 polymer ?
#
loop_
_entity_poly.entity_id
_entity_poly.type
_entity_poly.pdbx_seq_one_letter_code
_entity_poly.pdbx_strand_id
1 'polypeptide(L)' 'MSETTKKLCGLSLIIVSIFLLLAGLYLPATVAPPWMMRILDAAGLLFLIGGLIAYKVLKT' A
#
# COMPACT_ATOMS: atom_id res chain seq x y z
N MET A 1 9.96 18.89 8.02
CA MET A 1 9.61 17.52 8.46
C MET A 1 10.91 16.81 8.78
N SER A 2 11.11 16.35 10.02
CA SER A 2 12.32 15.64 10.43
C SER A 2 12.56 14.41 9.54
N GLU A 3 13.81 14.10 9.22
CA GLU A 3 14.19 12.88 8.47
C GLU A 3 13.53 11.61 9.05
N THR A 4 13.36 11.58 10.37
CA THR A 4 12.70 10.50 11.09
C THR A 4 11.23 10.38 10.69
N THR A 5 10.49 11.49 10.64
CA THR A 5 9.08 11.52 10.23
C THR A 5 8.90 11.08 8.78
N LYS A 6 9.84 11.47 7.93
CA LYS A 6 9.93 11.06 6.53
C LYS A 6 10.08 9.53 6.43
N LYS A 7 11.09 8.95 7.10
CA LYS A 7 11.29 7.48 7.15
C LYS A 7 10.07 6.75 7.71
N LEU A 8 9.46 7.27 8.78
CA LEU A 8 8.26 6.69 9.39
C LEU A 8 7.07 6.67 8.42
N CYS A 9 6.89 7.75 7.67
CA CYS A 9 5.82 7.89 6.69
C CYS A 9 5.99 6.94 5.50
N GLY A 10 7.21 6.78 4.98
CA GLY A 10 7.50 5.79 3.95
C GLY A 10 7.26 4.35 4.43
N LEU A 11 7.68 4.05 5.67
CA LEU A 11 7.45 2.73 6.27
C LEU A 11 5.96 2.45 6.49
N SER A 12 5.20 3.42 6.99
CA SER A 12 3.76 3.27 7.21
C SER A 12 3.00 3.07 5.89
N LEU A 13 3.42 3.74 4.82
CA LEU A 13 2.84 3.57 3.48
C LEU A 13 3.02 2.14 2.95
N ILE A 14 4.22 1.57 3.16
CA ILE A 14 4.52 0.19 2.76
C ILE A 14 3.66 -0.79 3.58
N ILE A 15 3.54 -0.58 4.89
CA ILE A 15 2.72 -1.44 5.77
C ILE A 15 1.25 -1.41 5.32
N VAL A 16 0.67 -0.22 5.11
CA VAL A 16 -0.72 -0.07 4.65
C VAL A 16 -0.93 -0.73 3.30
N SER A 17 0.03 -0.61 2.38
CA SER A 17 -0.02 -1.25 1.08
C SER A 17 -0.05 -2.79 1.18
N ILE A 18 0.78 -3.38 2.04
CA ILE A 18 0.78 -4.83 2.28
C ILE A 18 -0.58 -5.28 2.82
N PHE A 19 -1.16 -4.54 3.78
CA PHE A 19 -2.50 -4.84 4.29
C PHE A 19 -3.58 -4.74 3.21
N LEU A 20 -3.47 -3.79 2.28
CA LEU A 20 -4.41 -3.64 1.17
C LEU A 20 -4.33 -4.81 0.18
N LEU A 21 -3.11 -5.23 -0.18
CA LEU A 21 -2.85 -6.39 -1.04
C LEU A 21 -3.33 -7.69 -0.36
N LEU A 22 -3.04 -7.84 0.94
CA LEU A 22 -3.50 -8.99 1.71
C LEU A 22 -5.03 -9.02 1.79
N ALA A 23 -5.68 -7.87 1.97
CA ALA A 23 -7.14 -7.78 1.93
C ALA A 23 -7.70 -8.16 0.54
N GLY A 24 -7.08 -7.73 -0.56
CA GLY A 24 -7.48 -8.12 -1.92
C GLY A 24 -7.33 -9.62 -2.19
N LEU A 25 -6.27 -10.23 -1.68
CA LEU A 25 -5.99 -11.66 -1.87
C LEU A 25 -6.80 -12.57 -0.94
N TYR A 26 -7.05 -12.13 0.29
CA TYR A 26 -7.59 -12.97 1.37
C TYR A 26 -9.07 -12.70 1.66
N LEU A 27 -9.66 -11.59 1.18
CA LEU A 27 -11.12 -11.46 1.26
C LEU A 27 -11.75 -12.52 0.33
N PRO A 28 -12.68 -13.35 0.81
CA PRO A 28 -13.39 -14.26 -0.06
C PRO A 28 -14.39 -13.49 -0.95
N ALA A 29 -14.61 -13.97 -2.17
CA ALA A 29 -15.52 -13.34 -3.15
C ALA A 29 -17.00 -13.27 -2.67
N THR A 30 -17.31 -13.90 -1.54
CA THR A 30 -18.60 -13.82 -0.85
C THR A 30 -18.79 -12.52 -0.06
N VAL A 31 -17.72 -11.81 0.32
CA VAL A 31 -17.80 -10.56 1.10
C VAL A 31 -17.78 -9.31 0.22
N ALA A 32 -17.21 -9.41 -0.98
CA ALA A 32 -17.04 -8.28 -1.89
C ALA A 32 -17.14 -8.70 -3.36
N PRO A 33 -17.74 -7.88 -4.22
CA PRO A 33 -17.83 -8.18 -5.64
C PRO A 33 -16.43 -8.22 -6.28
N PRO A 34 -16.22 -9.07 -7.31
CA PRO A 34 -14.90 -9.31 -7.91
C PRO A 34 -14.28 -8.04 -8.53
N TRP A 35 -15.11 -7.05 -8.90
CA TRP A 35 -14.66 -5.74 -9.37
C TRP A 35 -13.99 -4.93 -8.26
N MET A 36 -14.51 -5.01 -7.04
CA MET A 36 -13.97 -4.28 -5.89
C MET A 36 -12.63 -4.88 -5.44
N MET A 37 -12.48 -6.20 -5.52
CA MET A 37 -11.19 -6.86 -5.26
C MET A 37 -10.11 -6.44 -6.24
N ARG A 38 -10.43 -6.35 -7.54
CA ARG A 38 -9.47 -5.86 -8.55
C ARG A 38 -9.04 -4.42 -8.30
N ILE A 39 -9.97 -3.56 -7.89
CA ILE A 39 -9.65 -2.17 -7.53
C ILE A 39 -8.78 -2.14 -6.27
N LEU A 40 -9.06 -3.00 -5.29
CA LEU A 40 -8.29 -3.09 -4.05
C LEU A 40 -6.86 -3.58 -4.30
N ASP A 41 -6.69 -4.60 -5.14
CA ASP A 41 -5.37 -5.08 -5.58
C ASP A 41 -4.59 -3.99 -6.33
N ALA A 42 -5.25 -3.33 -7.29
CA ALA A 42 -4.64 -2.24 -8.07
C ALA A 42 -4.26 -1.05 -7.18
N ALA A 43 -5.12 -0.68 -6.22
CA ALA A 43 -4.85 0.35 -5.23
C ALA A 43 -3.68 -0.04 -4.32
N GLY A 44 -3.62 -1.30 -3.86
CA GLY A 44 -2.52 -1.84 -3.08
C GLY A 44 -1.19 -1.73 -3.81
N LEU A 45 -1.17 -2.12 -5.10
CA LEU A 45 -0.01 -2.02 -5.99
C LEU A 45 0.45 -0.56 -6.20
N LEU A 46 -0.49 0.35 -6.45
CA LEU A 46 -0.21 1.79 -6.58
C LEU A 46 0.36 2.37 -5.28
N PHE A 47 -0.19 1.98 -4.14
CA PHE A 47 0.30 2.40 -2.82
C PHE A 47 1.70 1.82 -2.52
N LEU A 48 1.99 0.60 -3.00
CA LEU A 48 3.30 -0.04 -2.85
C LEU A 48 4.35 0.70 -3.66
N ILE A 49 4.06 0.97 -4.94
CA ILE A 49 4.94 1.70 -5.85
C ILE A 49 5.14 3.13 -5.34
N GLY A 50 4.06 3.82 -4.96
CA GLY A 50 4.11 5.16 -4.40
C GLY A 50 4.91 5.22 -3.09
N GLY A 51 4.70 4.26 -2.18
CA GLY A 51 5.45 4.14 -0.93
C GLY A 51 6.93 3.83 -1.16
N LEU A 52 7.25 2.98 -2.13
CA LEU A 52 8.63 2.66 -2.50
C LEU A 52 9.34 3.87 -3.12
N ILE A 53 8.69 4.59 -4.03
CA ILE A 53 9.22 5.83 -4.62
C ILE A 53 9.42 6.87 -3.53
N ALA A 54 8.41 7.08 -2.67
CA ALA A 54 8.52 8.02 -1.55
C ALA A 54 9.68 7.66 -0.62
N TYR A 55 9.84 6.38 -0.27
CA TYR A 55 10.96 5.90 0.55
C TYR A 55 12.31 6.11 -0.14
N LYS A 56 12.40 5.84 -1.45
CA LYS A 56 13.64 5.99 -2.23
C LYS A 56 14.03 7.46 -2.42
N VAL A 57 13.06 8.31 -2.74
CA VAL A 57 13.20 9.77 -2.88
C VAL A 57 13.52 10.43 -1.54
N LEU A 58 12.98 9.93 -0.42
CA LEU A 58 13.33 10.40 0.92
C LEU A 58 14.72 10.03 1.39
N LYS A 59 15.30 8.96 0.84
CA LYS A 59 16.64 8.49 1.19
C LYS A 59 17.74 9.26 0.42
N THR A 60 17.36 10.16 -0.49
CA THR A 60 18.27 11.05 -1.23
C THR A 60 18.28 12.43 -0.58
#